data_AF-A0A8S3U705-F1
#
_entry.id   AF-A0A8S3U705-F1
#
_cell.length_a   1.000
_cell.length_b   1.000
_cell.length_c   1.000
_cell.angle_alpha   90.00
_cell.angle_beta   90.00
_cell.angle_gamma   90.00
#
_symmetry.space_group_name_H-M   'P 1'
#
loop_
_entity.id
_entity.type
_entity.pdbx_description
1 polymer ?
#
loop_
_entity_poly.entity_id
_entity_poly.type
_entity_poly.pdbx_seq_one_letter_code
_entity_poly.pdbx_strand_id
1 'polypeptide(L)'
;MADKYTIGIAVATLRNNLCRGDWLFFPILKRNPEKFLQPCSDGVKQWLLELKKQGKVVFLMTSSAHDFATTVLKVVLGSDWQQYFDIFLFNAKKPAFFTDGNSFLGLDGHVETTPVTELQAKTCYSMGNHTDLMKFISQQTQRVKPKVVYFGDSLCSDSFPANNYAGWDVVLVLEEMEAEGYHLTPKDLECDDTATVKNEKRC
;
A
#
# COMPACT_ATOMS: atom_id res chain seq x y z
N MET A 1 -24.02 10.90 -8.54
CA MET A 1 -23.22 9.65 -8.48
C MET A 1 -21.90 10.03 -7.84
N ALA A 2 -21.61 9.55 -6.63
CA ALA A 2 -20.37 9.93 -5.93
C ALA A 2 -19.13 9.40 -6.68
N ASP A 3 -18.12 10.24 -6.83
CA ASP A 3 -16.80 9.89 -7.35
C ASP A 3 -16.11 8.95 -6.36
N LYS A 4 -16.33 7.65 -6.49
CA LYS A 4 -15.66 6.63 -5.66
C LYS A 4 -14.20 6.46 -6.11
N TYR A 5 -13.30 7.10 -5.38
CA TYR A 5 -11.85 6.85 -5.44
C TYR A 5 -11.53 5.42 -4.98
N THR A 6 -10.63 4.72 -5.67
CA THR A 6 -9.94 3.53 -5.16
C THR A 6 -8.80 3.97 -4.26
N ILE A 7 -8.59 3.28 -3.13
CA ILE A 7 -7.52 3.62 -2.19
C ILE A 7 -6.57 2.44 -2.09
N GLY A 8 -5.35 2.62 -2.58
CA GLY A 8 -4.24 1.72 -2.38
C GLY A 8 -3.49 2.05 -1.11
N ILE A 9 -3.32 1.07 -0.22
CA ILE A 9 -2.55 1.27 0.99
C ILE A 9 -1.31 0.38 0.87
N ALA A 10 -0.17 0.99 0.57
CA ALA A 10 1.08 0.30 0.79
C ALA A 10 1.33 0.29 2.28
N VAL A 11 1.49 -0.90 2.83
CA VAL A 11 2.03 -1.06 4.17
C VAL A 11 3.54 -1.02 4.04
N ALA A 12 4.14 -0.19 4.89
CA ALA A 12 5.55 0.16 4.94
C ALA A 12 6.48 -1.01 4.64
N THR A 13 7.50 -0.70 3.86
CA THR A 13 8.45 -1.67 3.35
C THR A 13 9.51 -1.92 4.39
N LEU A 14 9.48 -3.05 5.09
CA LEU A 14 10.72 -3.59 5.66
C LEU A 14 11.56 -4.09 4.47
N ARG A 15 12.50 -3.23 4.03
CA ARG A 15 13.37 -3.46 2.88
C ARG A 15 14.03 -4.83 2.97
N ASN A 16 13.70 -5.70 2.00
CA ASN A 16 14.34 -7.00 1.81
C ASN A 16 15.70 -6.93 1.08
N ASN A 17 16.27 -5.73 0.86
CA ASN A 17 17.50 -5.56 0.06
C ASN A 17 18.81 -5.86 0.82
N LEU A 18 18.77 -6.59 1.93
CA LEU A 18 19.97 -7.09 2.61
C LEU A 18 19.97 -8.63 2.63
N CYS A 19 19.73 -9.24 1.46
CA CYS A 19 20.13 -10.63 1.21
C CYS A 19 21.65 -10.69 1.01
N ARG A 20 22.41 -10.58 2.11
CA ARG A 20 23.68 -11.28 2.29
C ARG A 20 23.65 -11.83 3.72
N GLY A 21 23.91 -13.13 3.83
CA GLY A 21 23.74 -13.94 5.04
C GLY A 21 24.29 -13.27 6.30
N ASP A 22 23.65 -13.59 7.42
CA ASP A 22 24.04 -13.26 8.81
C ASP A 22 23.33 -12.07 9.49
N TRP A 23 22.09 -11.74 9.10
CA TRP A 23 21.28 -10.81 9.94
C TRP A 23 20.36 -11.57 10.90
N LEU A 24 20.71 -11.53 12.19
CA LEU A 24 19.88 -11.99 13.30
C LEU A 24 18.54 -11.22 13.42
N PHE A 25 18.35 -10.11 12.70
CA PHE A 25 17.18 -9.24 12.81
C PHE A 25 15.86 -9.96 12.53
N PHE A 26 15.68 -10.59 11.36
CA PHE A 26 14.42 -11.25 11.02
C PHE A 26 14.09 -12.42 11.96
N PRO A 27 15.06 -13.31 12.31
CA PRO A 27 14.84 -14.31 13.35
C PRO A 27 14.46 -13.71 14.71
N ILE A 28 15.10 -12.61 15.14
CA ILE A 28 14.81 -11.94 16.41
C ILE A 28 13.43 -11.28 16.39
N LEU A 29 13.07 -10.60 15.31
CA LEU A 29 11.76 -9.99 15.12
C LEU A 29 10.67 -11.07 15.11
N LYS A 30 10.86 -12.17 14.37
CA LYS A 30 9.91 -13.30 14.38
C LYS A 30 9.76 -13.92 15.78
N ARG A 31 10.82 -13.91 16.60
CA ARG A 31 10.78 -14.42 17.99
C ARG A 31 10.11 -13.46 18.98
N ASN A 32 10.25 -12.14 18.79
CA ASN A 32 9.73 -11.12 19.70
C ASN A 32 9.09 -9.96 18.94
N PRO A 33 8.03 -10.19 18.14
CA PRO A 33 7.52 -9.18 17.22
C PRO A 33 6.99 -7.94 17.96
N GLU A 34 6.38 -8.11 19.12
CA GLU A 34 5.80 -7.02 19.93
C GLU A 34 6.85 -6.01 20.43
N LYS A 35 8.14 -6.35 20.42
CA LYS A 35 9.21 -5.41 20.77
C LYS A 35 9.58 -4.45 19.64
N PHE A 36 9.23 -4.79 18.40
CA PHE A 36 9.66 -4.06 17.20
C PHE A 36 8.49 -3.57 16.37
N LEU A 37 7.29 -4.12 16.57
CA LEU A 37 6.10 -3.82 15.81
C LEU A 37 5.04 -3.23 16.74
N GLN A 38 4.54 -2.07 16.35
CA GLN A 38 3.42 -1.43 17.02
C GLN A 38 2.10 -1.88 16.37
N PRO A 39 1.13 -2.36 17.17
CA PRO A 39 -0.22 -2.60 16.67
C PRO A 39 -0.83 -1.33 16.09
N CYS A 40 -1.52 -1.48 14.95
CA CYS A 40 -2.26 -0.40 14.35
C CYS A 40 -3.47 -0.03 15.22
N SER A 41 -3.79 1.26 15.28
CA SER A 41 -4.95 1.73 16.04
C SER A 41 -6.25 1.18 15.48
N ASP A 42 -7.25 0.98 16.34
CA ASP A 42 -8.56 0.51 15.89
C ASP A 42 -9.24 1.51 14.94
N GLY A 43 -8.92 2.80 15.06
CA GLY A 43 -9.39 3.83 14.13
C GLY A 43 -8.96 3.56 12.69
N VAL A 44 -7.70 3.17 12.46
CA VAL A 44 -7.22 2.82 11.11
C VAL A 44 -7.89 1.54 10.61
N LYS A 45 -8.00 0.50 11.45
CA LYS A 45 -8.70 -0.75 11.08
C LYS A 45 -10.15 -0.49 10.68
N GLN A 46 -10.88 0.32 11.45
CA GLN A 46 -12.25 0.69 11.12
C GLN A 46 -12.35 1.52 9.85
N TRP A 47 -11.41 2.45 9.64
CA TRP A 47 -11.34 3.22 8.41
C TRP A 47 -11.17 2.31 7.19
N LEU A 48 -10.24 1.35 7.22
CA LEU A 48 -10.06 0.35 6.15
C LEU A 48 -11.36 -0.39 5.81
N LEU A 49 -12.06 -0.87 6.85
CA LEU A 49 -13.34 -1.56 6.67
C LEU A 49 -14.41 -0.65 6.06
N GLU A 50 -14.45 0.61 6.49
CA GLU A 50 -15.42 1.60 6.00
C GLU A 50 -15.17 1.94 4.52
N LEU A 51 -13.91 2.08 4.09
CA LEU A 51 -13.57 2.27 2.68
C LEU A 51 -14.17 1.15 1.81
N LYS A 52 -14.06 -0.09 2.27
CA LYS A 52 -14.61 -1.25 1.57
C LYS A 52 -16.13 -1.27 1.56
N LYS A 53 -16.78 -0.95 2.70
CA LYS A 53 -18.24 -0.79 2.78
C LYS A 53 -18.76 0.26 1.79
N GLN A 54 -17.98 1.31 1.54
CA GLN A 54 -18.30 2.34 0.55
C GLN A 54 -18.10 1.87 -0.91
N GLY A 55 -17.63 0.65 -1.13
CA GLY A 55 -17.37 0.07 -2.45
C GLY A 55 -16.06 0.55 -3.08
N LYS A 56 -15.09 0.96 -2.26
CA LYS A 56 -13.72 1.19 -2.71
C LYS A 56 -12.96 -0.14 -2.68
N VAL A 57 -12.08 -0.33 -3.66
CA VAL A 57 -11.13 -1.44 -3.63
C VAL A 57 -9.94 -1.02 -2.77
N VAL A 58 -9.54 -1.87 -1.83
CA VAL A 58 -8.38 -1.63 -0.95
C VAL A 58 -7.35 -2.70 -1.22
N PHE A 59 -6.16 -2.34 -1.71
CA PHE A 59 -5.10 -3.32 -1.98
C PHE A 59 -3.92 -3.15 -1.03
N LEU A 60 -3.30 -4.26 -0.65
CA LEU A 60 -2.02 -4.30 0.04
C LEU A 60 -0.90 -4.49 -0.98
N MET A 61 0.16 -3.68 -0.89
CA MET A 61 1.37 -3.87 -1.71
C MET A 61 2.65 -3.72 -0.87
N THR A 62 3.50 -4.73 -0.90
CA THR A 62 4.79 -4.75 -0.19
C THR A 62 5.90 -5.37 -1.04
N SER A 63 7.15 -4.92 -0.84
CA SER A 63 8.34 -5.57 -1.44
C SER A 63 8.88 -6.71 -0.59
N SER A 64 8.27 -7.00 0.56
CA SER A 64 8.61 -8.15 1.38
C SER A 64 8.01 -9.44 0.84
N ALA A 65 8.68 -10.56 1.15
CA ALA A 65 8.15 -11.90 0.86
C ALA A 65 6.89 -12.21 1.68
N HIS A 66 6.04 -13.10 1.17
CA HIS A 66 4.73 -13.41 1.74
C HIS A 66 4.82 -13.88 3.21
N ASP A 67 5.75 -14.79 3.54
CA ASP A 67 5.89 -15.36 4.89
C ASP A 67 6.19 -14.28 5.95
N PHE A 68 7.12 -13.38 5.61
CA PHE A 68 7.54 -12.32 6.49
C PHE A 68 6.45 -11.25 6.64
N ALA A 69 5.90 -10.78 5.53
CA ALA A 69 4.84 -9.79 5.53
C ALA A 69 3.61 -10.29 6.30
N THR A 70 3.21 -11.55 6.12
CA THR A 70 2.10 -12.16 6.88
C THR A 70 2.36 -12.15 8.38
N THR A 71 3.60 -12.40 8.81
CA THR A 71 3.97 -12.34 10.25
C THR A 71 3.79 -10.93 10.80
N VAL A 72 4.26 -9.92 10.07
CA VAL A 72 4.13 -8.51 10.45
C VAL A 72 2.65 -8.09 10.50
N LEU A 73 1.88 -8.41 9.46
CA LEU A 73 0.46 -8.05 9.35
C LEU A 73 -0.39 -8.66 10.47
N LYS A 74 -0.09 -9.89 10.89
CA LYS A 74 -0.79 -10.53 12.01
C LYS A 74 -0.60 -9.77 13.33
N VAL A 75 0.57 -9.18 13.54
CA VAL A 75 0.89 -8.41 14.75
C VAL A 75 0.29 -7.00 14.66
N VAL A 76 0.43 -6.36 13.49
CA VAL A 76 0.01 -4.96 13.29
C VAL A 76 -1.51 -4.83 13.15
N LEU A 77 -2.16 -5.71 12.38
CA LEU A 77 -3.59 -5.60 12.06
C LEU A 77 -4.46 -6.66 12.74
N GLY A 78 -3.85 -7.72 13.28
CA GLY A 78 -4.56 -8.85 13.89
C GLY A 78 -4.57 -10.10 13.00
N SER A 79 -5.00 -11.22 13.56
CA SER A 79 -5.06 -12.52 12.86
C SER A 79 -6.01 -12.53 11.66
N ASP A 80 -6.97 -11.60 11.65
CA ASP A 80 -8.02 -11.38 10.64
C ASP A 80 -7.64 -10.33 9.59
N TRP A 81 -6.36 -9.97 9.48
CA TRP A 81 -5.87 -8.89 8.62
C TRP A 81 -6.35 -8.96 7.14
N GLN A 82 -6.64 -10.16 6.62
CA GLN A 82 -7.13 -10.33 5.24
C GLN A 82 -8.49 -9.67 5.00
N GLN A 83 -9.28 -9.38 6.03
CA GLN A 83 -10.57 -8.71 5.86
C GLN A 83 -10.39 -7.29 5.31
N TYR A 84 -9.29 -6.62 5.66
CA TYR A 84 -9.04 -5.21 5.37
C TYR A 84 -8.65 -4.93 3.90
N PHE A 85 -8.29 -5.95 3.13
CA PHE A 85 -7.84 -5.78 1.73
C PHE A 85 -8.60 -6.70 0.77
N ASP A 86 -8.66 -6.31 -0.50
CA ASP A 86 -9.33 -7.01 -1.61
C ASP A 86 -8.34 -7.76 -2.49
N ILE A 87 -7.05 -7.43 -2.43
CA ILE A 87 -5.97 -8.15 -3.11
C ILE A 87 -4.65 -7.91 -2.36
N PHE A 88 -3.74 -8.89 -2.40
CA PHE A 88 -2.48 -8.86 -1.65
C PHE A 88 -1.29 -9.05 -2.60
N LEU A 89 -0.43 -8.04 -2.68
CA LEU A 89 0.71 -8.02 -3.60
C LEU A 89 2.01 -8.04 -2.80
N PHE A 90 2.71 -9.18 -2.84
CA PHE A 90 3.98 -9.41 -2.16
C PHE A 90 5.15 -9.29 -3.14
N ASN A 91 6.36 -9.10 -2.62
CA ASN A 91 7.59 -8.98 -3.41
C ASN A 91 7.40 -8.12 -4.68
N ALA A 92 6.67 -7.01 -4.56
CA ALA A 92 6.23 -6.19 -5.70
C ALA A 92 7.39 -5.53 -6.48
N LYS A 93 8.64 -5.68 -6.03
CA LYS A 93 9.85 -5.12 -6.67
C LYS A 93 9.82 -3.62 -6.89
N LYS A 94 9.20 -2.83 -6.00
CA LYS A 94 9.19 -1.36 -6.10
C LYS A 94 10.64 -0.81 -6.20
N PRO A 95 10.93 0.16 -7.10
CA PRO A 95 10.00 0.92 -7.95
C PRO A 95 9.59 0.21 -9.25
N ALA A 96 10.18 -0.95 -9.58
CA ALA A 96 9.95 -1.66 -10.84
C ALA A 96 8.48 -2.04 -11.07
N PHE A 97 7.68 -2.20 -10.02
CA PHE A 97 6.21 -2.35 -10.14
C PHE A 97 5.56 -1.27 -11.01
N PHE A 98 6.07 -0.04 -10.91
CA PHE A 98 5.50 1.14 -11.56
C PHE A 98 6.09 1.38 -12.95
N THR A 99 7.31 0.89 -13.22
CA THR A 99 8.02 1.15 -14.48
C THR A 99 8.04 -0.03 -15.43
N ASP A 100 8.02 -1.25 -14.89
CA ASP A 100 8.26 -2.47 -15.66
C ASP A 100 6.96 -3.22 -15.93
N GLY A 101 6.96 -4.09 -16.94
CA GLY A 101 5.83 -4.93 -17.34
C GLY A 101 5.89 -6.36 -16.80
N ASN A 102 6.47 -6.57 -15.61
CA ASN A 102 6.61 -7.92 -15.04
C ASN A 102 5.23 -8.56 -14.82
N SER A 103 5.07 -9.82 -15.21
CA SER A 103 3.84 -10.58 -14.91
C SER A 103 3.67 -10.79 -13.41
N PHE A 104 2.42 -10.85 -12.95
CA PHE A 104 2.13 -11.37 -11.63
C PHE A 104 2.40 -12.87 -11.57
N LEU A 105 2.97 -13.34 -10.47
CA LEU A 105 3.12 -14.77 -10.17
C LEU A 105 2.06 -15.19 -9.14
N GLY A 106 1.53 -16.40 -9.31
CA GLY A 106 0.71 -17.03 -8.27
C GLY A 106 1.54 -17.40 -7.04
N LEU A 107 0.85 -17.67 -5.93
CA LEU A 107 1.47 -18.18 -4.71
C LEU A 107 0.78 -19.47 -4.26
N ASP A 108 1.57 -20.54 -4.11
CA ASP A 108 1.16 -21.74 -3.37
C ASP A 108 1.79 -21.69 -1.98
N GLY A 109 0.99 -21.26 -1.00
CA GLY A 109 1.46 -20.91 0.33
C GLY A 109 2.42 -19.71 0.32
N HIS A 110 3.73 -19.98 0.30
CA HIS A 110 4.78 -18.95 0.30
C HIS A 110 5.71 -19.06 -0.91
N VAL A 111 5.45 -20.00 -1.81
CA VAL A 111 6.29 -20.28 -2.97
C VAL A 111 5.67 -19.63 -4.20
N GLU A 112 6.49 -18.85 -4.91
CA GLU A 112 6.12 -18.27 -6.19
C GLU A 112 5.94 -19.37 -7.24
N THR A 113 4.83 -19.33 -7.96
CA THR A 113 4.49 -20.32 -8.99
C THR A 113 4.61 -19.70 -10.39
N THR A 114 3.74 -20.10 -11.31
CA THR A 114 3.77 -19.62 -12.69
C THR A 114 3.14 -18.22 -12.82
N PRO A 115 3.49 -17.49 -13.90
CA PRO A 115 2.77 -16.27 -14.25
C PRO A 115 1.27 -16.47 -14.37
N VAL A 116 0.51 -15.49 -13.90
CA VAL A 116 -0.96 -15.45 -14.02
C VAL A 116 -1.37 -14.41 -15.05
N THR A 117 -2.46 -14.69 -15.76
CA THR A 117 -3.01 -13.78 -16.78
C THR A 117 -4.07 -12.84 -16.21
N GLU A 118 -4.74 -13.24 -15.13
CA GLU A 118 -5.82 -12.49 -14.50
C GLU A 118 -5.70 -12.49 -12.98
N LEU A 119 -6.01 -11.34 -12.38
CA LEU A 119 -6.02 -11.16 -10.94
C LEU A 119 -7.42 -11.41 -10.38
N GLN A 120 -7.47 -12.05 -9.23
CA GLN A 120 -8.69 -12.37 -8.52
C GLN A 120 -8.72 -11.69 -7.16
N ALA A 121 -9.92 -11.29 -6.74
CA ALA A 121 -10.13 -10.73 -5.43
C ALA A 121 -9.82 -11.79 -4.35
N LYS A 122 -9.32 -11.33 -3.21
CA LYS A 122 -8.94 -12.13 -2.04
C LYS A 122 -7.81 -13.13 -2.30
N THR A 123 -7.01 -12.90 -3.33
CA THR A 123 -5.88 -13.76 -3.69
C THR A 123 -4.54 -13.04 -3.45
N CYS A 124 -3.53 -13.83 -3.07
CA CYS A 124 -2.15 -13.37 -2.90
C CYS A 124 -1.36 -13.57 -4.19
N TYR A 125 -0.61 -12.55 -4.58
CA TYR A 125 0.28 -12.58 -5.74
C TYR A 125 1.66 -12.09 -5.39
N SER A 126 2.64 -12.44 -6.23
CA SER A 126 3.99 -11.92 -6.17
C SER A 126 4.34 -11.13 -7.43
N MET A 127 5.29 -10.19 -7.31
CA MET A 127 5.78 -9.35 -8.42
C MET A 127 4.65 -8.51 -9.04
N GLY A 128 4.53 -8.54 -10.37
CA GLY A 128 3.52 -7.81 -11.12
C GLY A 128 3.90 -6.40 -11.54
N ASN A 129 2.87 -5.69 -12.03
CA ASN A 129 2.98 -4.34 -12.55
C ASN A 129 1.69 -3.55 -12.30
N HIS A 130 1.81 -2.22 -12.28
CA HIS A 130 0.68 -1.33 -12.03
C HIS A 130 -0.39 -1.37 -13.13
N THR A 131 -0.03 -1.65 -14.38
CA THR A 131 -0.99 -1.69 -15.50
C THR A 131 -2.00 -2.82 -15.33
N ASP A 132 -1.55 -4.02 -14.98
CA ASP A 132 -2.42 -5.17 -14.74
C ASP A 132 -3.23 -5.01 -13.45
N LEU A 133 -2.66 -4.38 -12.41
CA LEU A 133 -3.43 -4.00 -11.22
C LEU A 133 -4.55 -3.00 -11.57
N MET A 134 -4.30 -2.03 -12.45
CA MET A 134 -5.32 -1.09 -12.90
C MET A 134 -6.44 -1.77 -13.69
N LYS A 135 -6.14 -2.81 -14.48
CA LYS A 135 -7.17 -3.64 -15.13
C LYS A 135 -8.06 -4.32 -14.10
N PHE A 136 -7.46 -4.94 -13.08
CA PHE A 136 -8.20 -5.54 -11.96
C PHE A 136 -9.08 -4.52 -11.25
N ILE A 137 -8.54 -3.36 -10.86
CA ILE A 137 -9.30 -2.31 -10.18
C ILE A 137 -10.46 -1.82 -11.06
N SER A 138 -10.24 -1.66 -12.37
CA SER A 138 -11.29 -1.25 -13.32
C SER A 138 -12.44 -2.26 -13.36
N GLN A 139 -12.12 -3.56 -13.37
CA GLN A 139 -13.12 -4.64 -13.31
C GLN A 139 -13.88 -4.65 -11.98
N GLN A 140 -13.17 -4.59 -10.85
CA GLN A 140 -13.78 -4.61 -9.51
C GLN A 140 -14.68 -3.41 -9.24
N THR A 141 -14.29 -2.23 -9.74
CA THR A 141 -15.06 -0.98 -9.54
C THR A 141 -16.09 -0.73 -10.64
N GLN A 142 -16.09 -1.52 -11.72
CA GLN A 142 -16.89 -1.30 -12.93
C GLN A 142 -16.69 0.11 -13.53
N ARG A 143 -15.45 0.62 -13.49
CA ARG A 143 -15.09 1.94 -13.99
C ARG A 143 -14.03 1.82 -15.09
N VAL A 144 -14.20 2.60 -16.14
CA VAL A 144 -13.25 2.63 -17.27
C VAL A 144 -11.91 3.25 -16.86
N LYS A 145 -11.94 4.25 -15.97
CA LYS A 145 -10.74 4.97 -15.50
C LYS A 145 -10.81 5.22 -14.00
N PRO A 146 -10.57 4.19 -13.16
CA PRO A 146 -10.53 4.37 -11.72
C PRO A 146 -9.34 5.27 -11.34
N LYS A 147 -9.49 6.04 -10.25
CA LYS A 147 -8.40 6.80 -9.63
C LYS A 147 -7.87 6.03 -8.43
N VAL A 148 -6.56 6.11 -8.19
CA VAL A 148 -5.89 5.47 -7.06
C VAL A 148 -5.24 6.54 -6.20
N VAL A 149 -5.50 6.47 -4.89
CA VAL A 149 -4.69 7.14 -3.86
C VAL A 149 -3.75 6.10 -3.25
N TYR A 150 -2.45 6.34 -3.27
CA TYR A 150 -1.43 5.39 -2.82
C TYR A 150 -0.69 5.91 -1.59
N PHE A 151 -0.77 5.18 -0.49
CA PHE A 151 -0.05 5.48 0.74
C PHE A 151 1.31 4.79 0.74
N GLY A 152 2.41 5.49 1.02
CA GLY A 152 3.74 4.88 1.10
C GLY A 152 4.70 5.69 1.95
N ASP A 153 5.79 5.06 2.38
CA ASP A 153 6.80 5.61 3.30
C ASP A 153 8.07 6.07 2.59
N SER A 154 8.31 5.62 1.35
CA SER A 154 9.52 5.97 0.61
C SER A 154 9.27 6.94 -0.53
N LEU A 155 10.00 8.05 -0.54
CA LEU A 155 10.03 8.93 -1.71
C LEU A 155 10.46 8.18 -2.98
N CYS A 156 11.51 7.36 -2.89
CA CYS A 156 12.14 6.74 -4.06
C CYS A 156 11.44 5.48 -4.55
N SER A 157 10.95 4.60 -3.66
CA SER A 157 10.29 3.36 -4.09
C SER A 157 8.78 3.48 -4.21
N ASP A 158 8.17 4.48 -3.57
CA ASP A 158 6.72 4.59 -3.43
C ASP A 158 6.17 5.86 -4.06
N SER A 159 6.46 7.01 -3.46
CA SER A 159 5.77 8.26 -3.81
C SER A 159 6.10 8.75 -5.22
N PHE A 160 7.39 8.94 -5.53
CA PHE A 160 7.79 9.42 -6.85
C PHE A 160 7.35 8.47 -7.97
N PRO A 161 7.59 7.14 -7.90
CA PRO A 161 7.17 6.23 -8.96
C PRO A 161 5.65 6.13 -9.14
N ALA A 162 4.87 6.09 -8.05
CA ALA A 162 3.42 5.97 -8.12
C ALA A 162 2.79 7.19 -8.81
N ASN A 163 3.27 8.40 -8.47
CA ASN A 163 2.80 9.62 -9.11
C ASN A 163 3.28 9.73 -10.57
N ASN A 164 4.58 9.56 -10.81
CA ASN A 164 5.18 9.91 -12.09
C ASN A 164 4.97 8.85 -13.19
N TYR A 165 4.86 7.56 -12.82
CA TYR A 165 4.71 6.48 -13.80
C TYR A 165 3.31 5.89 -13.84
N ALA A 166 2.59 5.84 -12.70
CA ALA A 166 1.23 5.31 -12.65
C ALA A 166 0.13 6.39 -12.62
N GLY A 167 0.48 7.67 -12.42
CA GLY A 167 -0.48 8.76 -12.34
C GLY A 167 -1.42 8.67 -11.13
N TRP A 168 -0.94 8.07 -10.03
CA TRP A 168 -1.70 7.91 -8.80
C TRP A 168 -1.53 9.12 -7.90
N ASP A 169 -2.59 9.50 -7.19
CA ASP A 169 -2.50 10.45 -6.08
C ASP A 169 -1.69 9.78 -4.96
N VAL A 170 -0.82 10.50 -4.27
CA VAL A 170 0.08 9.91 -3.27
C VAL A 170 -0.07 10.57 -1.91
N VAL A 171 -0.08 9.75 -0.87
CA VAL A 171 0.07 10.16 0.53
C VAL A 171 1.38 9.60 1.06
N LEU A 172 2.31 10.48 1.44
CA LEU A 172 3.58 10.08 2.06
C LEU A 172 3.40 9.98 3.57
N VAL A 173 3.74 8.83 4.13
CA VAL A 173 3.75 8.58 5.57
C VAL A 173 5.16 8.80 6.09
N LEU A 174 5.34 9.79 6.96
CA LEU A 174 6.63 10.16 7.56
C LEU A 174 6.53 10.04 9.08
N GLU A 175 7.11 8.97 9.63
CA GLU A 175 7.12 8.77 11.09
C GLU A 175 8.08 9.72 11.80
N GLU A 176 9.13 10.17 11.10
CA GLU A 176 10.13 11.09 11.63
C GLU A 176 9.56 12.47 11.98
N MET A 177 8.45 12.87 11.35
CA MET A 177 7.77 14.12 11.69
C MET A 177 7.30 14.14 13.15
N GLU A 178 6.81 13.02 13.68
CA GLU A 178 6.42 12.94 15.08
C GLU A 178 7.64 13.07 16.01
N ALA A 179 8.76 12.44 15.65
CA ALA A 179 10.00 12.51 16.42
C ALA A 179 10.63 13.91 16.44
N GLU A 180 10.45 14.69 15.36
CA GLU A 180 10.89 16.08 15.26
C GLU A 180 9.95 17.06 16.00
N GLY A 181 8.88 16.57 16.63
CA GLY A 181 7.95 17.37 17.41
C GLY A 181 6.83 18.02 16.59
N TYR A 182 6.60 17.57 15.35
CA TYR A 182 5.42 17.96 14.60
C TYR A 182 4.20 17.23 15.14
N HIS A 183 3.57 17.83 16.15
CA HIS A 183 2.25 17.44 16.61
C HIS A 183 1.22 18.30 15.87
N LEU A 184 0.45 17.66 14.99
CA LEU A 184 -0.69 18.32 14.36
C LEU A 184 -1.64 18.80 15.47
N THR A 185 -1.81 20.11 15.57
CA THR A 185 -2.84 20.70 16.41
C THR A 185 -4.18 20.65 15.66
N PRO A 186 -5.32 20.72 16.36
CA PRO A 186 -6.62 20.79 15.69
C PRO A 186 -6.72 21.91 14.64
N LYS A 187 -5.95 23.00 14.79
CA LYS A 187 -5.89 24.10 13.82
C LYS A 187 -5.18 23.71 12.52
N ASP A 188 -4.26 22.75 12.56
CA ASP A 188 -3.54 22.27 11.38
C ASP A 188 -4.40 21.28 10.54
N LEU A 189 -5.49 20.78 11.13
CA LEU A 189 -6.45 19.86 10.50
C LEU A 189 -7.67 20.56 9.92
N GLU A 190 -7.83 21.86 10.16
CA GLU A 190 -8.87 22.67 9.51
C GLU A 190 -8.43 22.97 8.07
N CYS A 191 -9.03 22.28 7.10
CA CYS A 191 -8.91 22.67 5.70
C CYS A 191 -9.52 24.08 5.53
N ASP A 192 -8.70 25.07 5.19
CA ASP A 192 -9.19 26.39 4.82
C ASP A 192 -9.85 26.32 3.42
N ASP A 193 -11.14 25.99 3.41
CA ASP A 193 -11.98 25.99 2.20
C ASP A 193 -12.18 27.41 1.61
N THR A 194 -11.56 28.46 2.17
CA THR A 194 -11.71 29.84 1.69
C THR A 194 -10.60 30.34 0.77
N ALA A 195 -9.60 29.51 0.44
CA ALA A 195 -8.59 29.83 -0.57
C ALA A 195 -9.20 29.86 -1.99
N THR A 196 -9.86 30.97 -2.30
CA THR A 196 -10.33 31.32 -3.63
C THR A 196 -9.12 31.32 -4.57
N VAL A 197 -9.09 30.41 -5.55
CA VAL A 197 -8.10 30.40 -6.63
C VAL A 197 -8.17 31.74 -7.36
N LYS A 198 -7.26 32.66 -7.02
CA LYS A 198 -7.05 33.86 -7.83
C LYS A 198 -6.34 33.41 -9.11
N ASN A 199 -7.07 33.47 -10.22
CA ASN A 199 -6.52 33.41 -11.57
C ASN A 199 -5.49 34.53 -11.77
N GLU A 200 -4.21 34.24 -11.59
CA GLU A 200 -3.15 35.06 -12.15
C GLU A 200 -2.94 34.68 -13.62
N LYS A 201 -3.44 35.56 -14.49
CA LYS A 201 -3.12 35.58 -15.91
C LYS A 201 -1.61 35.77 -16.07
N ARG A 202 -0.95 34.79 -16.68
CA ARG A 202 0.43 34.92 -17.13
C ARG A 202 0.45 35.74 -18.42
N CYS A 203 1.10 36.90 -18.38
CA CYS A 203 1.55 37.63 -19.57
C CYS A 203 2.61 36.82 -20.33
#